data_AF-A0A7W1BYJ5-F1
#
_entry.id   AF-A0A7W1BYJ5-F1
#
_cell.length_a   1.000
_cell.length_b   1.000
_cell.length_c   1.000
_cell.angle_alpha   90.00
_cell.angle_beta   90.00
_cell.angle_gamma   90.00
#
_symmetry.space_group_name_H-M   'P 1'
#
loop_
_entity.id
_entity.type
_entity.pdbx_description
1 polymer ?
#
loop_
_entity_poly.entity_id
_entity_poly.type
_entity_poly.pdbx_seq_one_letter_code
_entity_poly.pdbx_strand_id
1 'polypeptide(L)'
;MKVTEYLACGLPLVINTGIGDLDTLVTNEQLGALVDDFAAPEYAKVIATIELLARDQATMRARARAAAERFFDVREVGIERYARLYEQVVAAPGCGR
;
A
#
# COMPACT_ATOMS: atom_id res chain seq x y z
N MET A 1 -5.88 -7.76 5.04
CA MET A 1 -5.64 -6.33 5.36
C MET A 1 -6.44 -5.53 4.36
N LYS A 2 -7.25 -4.56 4.81
CA LYS A 2 -8.17 -3.80 3.95
C LYS A 2 -7.46 -3.20 2.72
N VAL A 3 -6.33 -2.53 2.91
CA VAL A 3 -5.54 -1.94 1.82
C VAL A 3 -5.17 -2.99 0.77
N THR A 4 -4.56 -4.10 1.18
CA THR A 4 -4.17 -5.19 0.27
C THR A 4 -5.35 -5.79 -0.48
N GLU A 5 -6.48 -6.01 0.20
CA GLU A 5 -7.69 -6.59 -0.41
C GLU A 5 -8.24 -5.68 -1.52
N TYR A 6 -8.29 -4.36 -1.28
CA TYR A 6 -8.75 -3.40 -2.29
C TYR A 6 -7.78 -3.30 -3.47
N LEU A 7 -6.47 -3.30 -3.21
CA LEU A 7 -5.45 -3.30 -4.26
C LEU A 7 -5.49 -4.59 -5.11
N ALA A 8 -5.69 -5.76 -4.48
CA ALA A 8 -5.84 -7.04 -5.18
C ALA A 8 -7.11 -7.08 -6.04
N CYS A 9 -8.20 -6.46 -5.58
CA CYS A 9 -9.40 -6.23 -6.38
C CYS A 9 -9.14 -5.28 -7.56
N GLY A 10 -8.07 -4.49 -7.50
CA GLY A 10 -7.65 -3.53 -8.51
C GLY A 10 -8.32 -2.17 -8.37
N LEU A 11 -8.62 -1.78 -7.12
CA LEU A 11 -9.27 -0.51 -6.80
C LEU A 11 -8.25 0.54 -6.37
N PRO A 12 -8.46 1.82 -6.71
CA PRO A 12 -7.70 2.91 -6.10
C PRO A 12 -8.05 3.06 -4.62
N LEU A 13 -7.14 3.68 -3.88
CA LEU A 13 -7.30 3.93 -2.45
C LEU A 13 -7.62 5.41 -2.18
N VAL A 14 -8.45 5.65 -1.16
CA VAL A 14 -8.60 6.95 -0.52
C VAL A 14 -8.27 6.72 0.95
N ILE A 15 -7.18 7.31 1.43
CA ILE A 15 -6.67 7.09 2.79
C ILE A 15 -6.29 8.42 3.43
N ASN A 16 -6.38 8.50 4.75
CA ASN A 16 -5.86 9.63 5.49
C ASN A 16 -4.33 9.63 5.52
N THR A 17 -3.73 10.81 5.57
CA THR A 17 -2.28 10.95 5.74
C THR A 17 -1.84 10.67 7.18
N GLY A 18 -0.54 10.45 7.36
CA GLY A 18 0.10 10.41 8.67
C GLY A 18 -0.04 9.09 9.42
N ILE A 19 -0.51 8.02 8.75
CA ILE A 19 -0.69 6.70 9.37
C ILE A 19 0.14 5.63 8.65
N GLY A 20 1.21 5.20 9.33
CA GLY A 20 2.09 4.15 8.83
C GLY A 20 2.88 4.57 7.60
N ASP A 21 3.11 3.63 6.69
CA ASP A 21 3.88 3.79 5.45
C ASP A 21 2.99 3.93 4.20
N LEU A 22 1.67 4.02 4.39
CA LEU A 22 0.69 4.03 3.30
C LEU A 22 0.75 5.30 2.46
N ASP A 23 1.09 6.45 3.04
CA ASP A 23 1.29 7.72 2.33
C ASP A 23 2.32 7.53 1.21
N THR A 24 3.48 6.95 1.57
CA THR A 24 4.58 6.72 0.64
C THR A 24 4.19 5.70 -0.43
N LEU A 25 3.48 4.63 -0.04
CA LEU A 25 2.98 3.63 -0.99
C LEU A 25 2.03 4.26 -2.01
N VAL A 26 1.02 4.99 -1.56
CA VAL A 26 -0.01 5.58 -2.44
C VAL A 26 0.60 6.63 -3.37
N THR A 27 1.50 7.47 -2.88
CA THR A 27 2.16 8.49 -3.70
C THR A 27 3.13 7.88 -4.72
N ASN A 28 4.05 7.00 -4.29
CA ASN A 28 5.08 6.46 -5.18
C ASN A 28 4.50 5.52 -6.24
N GLU A 29 3.51 4.72 -5.85
CA GLU A 29 2.86 3.77 -6.74
C GLU A 29 1.64 4.38 -7.44
N GLN A 30 1.33 5.66 -7.21
CA GLN A 30 0.19 6.36 -7.79
C GLN A 30 -1.12 5.55 -7.69
N LEU A 31 -1.42 5.06 -6.48
CA LEU A 31 -2.50 4.11 -6.22
C LEU A 31 -3.81 4.75 -5.76
N GLY A 32 -3.89 6.08 -5.72
CA GLY A 32 -5.06 6.74 -5.16
C GLY A 32 -4.81 8.17 -4.74
N ALA A 33 -5.58 8.60 -3.75
CA ALA A 33 -5.52 9.94 -3.18
C ALA A 33 -5.35 9.88 -1.66
N LEU A 34 -4.66 10.89 -1.13
CA LEU A 34 -4.46 11.10 0.29
C LEU A 34 -5.43 12.19 0.79
N VAL A 35 -5.97 12.03 2.00
CA VAL A 35 -6.84 12.97 2.69
C VAL A 35 -6.04 13.56 3.86
N ASP A 36 -5.56 14.79 3.72
CA ASP A 36 -4.73 15.43 4.75
C ASP A 36 -5.55 16.12 5.86
N ASP A 37 -6.69 16.68 5.46
CA ASP A 37 -7.67 17.27 6.36
C ASP A 37 -9.09 16.86 5.97
N PHE A 38 -10.04 17.01 6.89
CA PHE A 38 -11.44 16.59 6.69
C PHE A 38 -12.36 17.75 6.30
N ALA A 39 -11.81 18.83 5.73
CA ALA A 39 -12.59 19.94 5.22
C ALA A 39 -13.08 19.68 3.79
N ALA A 40 -14.19 20.32 3.42
CA ALA A 40 -14.79 20.18 2.10
C ALA A 40 -13.83 20.49 0.92
N PRO A 41 -12.93 21.51 1.00
CA PRO A 41 -11.97 21.76 -0.08
C PRO A 41 -11.00 20.59 -0.29
N GLU A 42 -10.62 19.88 0.77
CA GLU A 42 -9.70 18.76 0.67
C GLU A 42 -10.37 17.55 0.02
N TYR A 43 -11.59 17.23 0.44
CA TYR A 43 -12.39 16.19 -0.22
C TYR A 43 -12.63 16.49 -1.71
N ALA A 44 -12.81 17.76 -2.09
CA ALA A 44 -12.95 18.13 -3.50
C ALA A 44 -11.69 17.78 -4.33
N LYS A 45 -10.48 18.00 -3.78
CA LYS A 45 -9.22 17.62 -4.44
C LYS A 45 -9.07 16.10 -4.54
N VAL A 46 -9.42 15.39 -3.47
CA VAL A 46 -9.39 13.91 -3.41
C VAL A 46 -10.31 13.32 -4.48
N ILE A 47 -11.53 13.84 -4.60
CA ILE A 47 -12.51 13.41 -5.62
C ILE A 47 -11.94 13.65 -7.03
N ALA A 48 -11.41 14.84 -7.31
CA ALA A 48 -10.83 15.15 -8.62
C ALA A 48 -9.66 14.20 -8.99
N THR A 49 -8.85 13.80 -8.00
CA THR A 49 -7.77 12.83 -8.20
C THR A 49 -8.32 11.45 -8.55
N ILE A 50 -9.35 10.98 -7.84
CA ILE A 50 -9.99 9.69 -8.11
C ILE A 50 -10.69 9.70 -9.48
N GLU A 51 -11.36 10.80 -9.85
CA GLU A 51 -11.96 10.96 -11.17
C GLU A 51 -10.92 10.88 -12.29
N LEU A 52 -9.74 11.48 -12.09
CA LEU A 52 -8.63 11.39 -13.05
C LEU A 52 -8.16 9.93 -13.22
N LEU A 53 -7.95 9.20 -12.11
CA LEU A 53 -7.57 7.79 -12.16
C LEU A 53 -8.64 6.92 -12.82
N ALA A 54 -9.92 7.26 -12.63
CA ALA A 54 -11.04 6.56 -13.23
C ALA A 54 -11.14 6.75 -14.76
N ARG A 55 -10.45 7.73 -15.36
CA ARG A 55 -10.42 7.88 -16.83
C ARG A 55 -9.68 6.77 -17.54
N ASP A 56 -8.73 6.12 -16.86
CA ASP A 56 -8.02 4.94 -17.36
C ASP A 56 -8.07 3.80 -16.33
N GLN A 57 -9.27 3.22 -16.20
CA GLN A 57 -9.54 2.14 -15.25
C GLN A 57 -8.67 0.90 -15.49
N ALA A 58 -8.32 0.60 -16.75
CA ALA A 58 -7.54 -0.57 -17.09
C ALA A 58 -6.11 -0.45 -16.54
N THR A 59 -5.47 0.69 -16.77
CA THR A 59 -4.15 1.00 -16.22
C THR A 59 -4.18 1.04 -14.70
N MET A 60 -5.18 1.69 -14.10
CA MET A 60 -5.27 1.78 -12.64
C MET A 60 -5.45 0.40 -11.99
N ARG A 61 -6.32 -0.45 -12.56
CA ARG A 61 -6.54 -1.82 -12.09
C ARG A 61 -5.27 -2.67 -12.17
N ALA A 62 -4.54 -2.57 -13.29
CA ALA A 62 -3.28 -3.30 -13.46
C ALA A 62 -2.23 -2.85 -12.44
N ARG A 63 -2.11 -1.54 -12.20
CA ARG A 63 -1.18 -0.95 -11.23
C ARG A 63 -1.49 -1.39 -9.80
N ALA A 64 -2.75 -1.30 -9.40
CA ALA A 64 -3.20 -1.71 -8.07
C ALA A 64 -2.89 -3.18 -7.78
N ARG A 65 -3.14 -4.07 -8.75
CA ARG A 65 -2.83 -5.51 -8.60
C ARG A 65 -1.33 -5.78 -8.55
N ALA A 66 -0.56 -5.14 -9.42
CA ALA A 66 0.89 -5.28 -9.40
C ALA A 66 1.50 -4.82 -8.06
N ALA A 67 0.96 -3.74 -7.48
CA ALA A 67 1.36 -3.31 -6.14
C ALA A 67 0.94 -4.32 -5.05
N ALA A 68 -0.27 -4.87 -5.13
CA ALA A 68 -0.73 -5.91 -4.20
C ALA A 68 0.23 -7.11 -4.18
N GLU A 69 0.58 -7.62 -5.36
CA GLU A 69 1.50 -8.75 -5.52
C GLU A 69 2.92 -8.40 -5.05
N ARG A 70 3.45 -7.24 -5.45
CA ARG A 70 4.84 -6.88 -5.13
C ARG A 70 5.10 -6.61 -3.66
N PHE A 71 4.14 -6.02 -2.95
CA PHE A 71 4.36 -5.57 -1.57
C PHE A 71 3.71 -6.47 -0.53
N PHE A 72 2.65 -7.20 -0.89
CA PHE A 72 1.82 -7.90 0.08
C PHE A 72 1.58 -9.38 -0.25
N ASP A 73 2.27 -9.94 -1.25
CA ASP A 73 2.18 -11.37 -1.51
C ASP A 73 2.68 -12.17 -0.29
N VAL A 74 1.86 -13.11 0.16
CA VAL A 74 2.14 -13.86 1.39
C VAL A 74 3.27 -14.86 1.18
N ARG A 75 3.35 -15.49 0.00
CA ARG A 75 4.26 -16.60 -0.26
C ARG A 75 5.67 -16.09 -0.51
N GLU A 76 5.80 -15.19 -1.47
CA GLU A 76 7.09 -14.71 -1.97
C GLU A 76 7.64 -13.55 -1.14
N VAL A 77 6.76 -12.74 -0.51
CA VAL A 77 7.22 -11.60 0.31
C VAL A 77 7.13 -11.91 1.79
N GLY A 78 5.95 -12.35 2.26
CA GLY A 78 5.70 -12.59 3.68
C GLY A 78 6.57 -13.72 4.25
N ILE A 79 6.35 -14.95 3.78
CA ILE A 79 6.99 -16.16 4.32
C ILE A 79 8.51 -16.06 4.21
N GLU A 80 9.05 -15.67 3.04
CA GLU A 80 10.50 -15.61 2.85
C GLU A 80 11.18 -14.60 3.78
N ARG A 81 10.60 -13.40 3.94
CA ARG A 81 11.18 -12.36 4.82
C ARG A 81 11.13 -12.78 6.28
N TYR A 82 10.03 -13.39 6.72
CA TYR A 82 9.92 -13.89 8.09
C TYR A 82 10.88 -15.06 8.34
N ALA A 83 11.01 -16.01 7.40
CA ALA A 83 11.94 -17.13 7.52
C ALA A 83 13.38 -16.64 7.66
N ARG A 84 13.83 -15.73 6.78
CA ARG A 84 15.16 -15.11 6.86
C ARG A 84 15.37 -14.38 8.18
N LEU A 85 14.37 -13.63 8.66
CA LEU A 85 14.46 -12.94 9.94
C LEU A 85 14.62 -13.92 11.10
N TYR A 86 13.85 -15.01 11.12
CA TYR A 86 13.96 -16.02 12.17
C TYR A 86 15.32 -16.72 12.13
N GLU A 87 15.83 -17.09 10.96
CA GLU A 87 17.18 -17.63 10.82
C GLU A 87 18.23 -16.68 11.38
N GLN A 88 18.12 -15.38 11.10
CA GLN A 88 19.04 -14.36 11.62
C GLN A 88 18.98 -14.23 13.13
N VAL A 89 17.78 -14.18 13.71
CA VAL A 89 17.60 -14.04 15.16
C VAL A 89 18.08 -15.30 15.90
N VAL A 90 17.87 -16.49 15.33
CA VAL A 90 18.30 -17.76 15.92
C VAL A 90 19.82 -17.98 15.76
N ALA A 91 20.39 -17.57 14.63
CA ALA A 91 21.83 -17.68 14.38
C ALA A 91 22.65 -16.57 15.07
N ALA A 92 22.01 -15.48 15.50
CA ALA A 92 22.67 -14.46 16.31
C ALA A 92 23.10 -15.09 17.64
N PRO A 93 24.41 -15.06 17.98
CA PRO A 93 24.85 -15.51 19.30
C PRO A 93 24.08 -14.70 20.33
N GLY A 94 23.44 -15.40 21.28
CA GLY A 94 22.65 -14.76 22.32
C GLY A 94 23.44 -13.60 22.91
N CYS A 95 22.84 -12.40 22.90
CA CYS A 95 23.40 -11.25 23.58
C CYS A 95 23.51 -11.62 25.06
N GLY A 96 24.67 -12.16 25.43
CA GLY A 96 25.00 -12.61 26.75
C GLY A 96 25.51 -11.43 27.55
N ARG A 97 24.76 -11.10 28.61
CA ARG A 97 24.97 -10.12 29.68
C ARG A 97 24.52 -8.69 29.42
#